data_AF-B1MMF3-F1
#
_entry.id   AF-B1MMF3-F1
#
_cell.length_a   1.000
_cell.length_b   1.000
_cell.length_c   1.000
_cell.angle_alpha   90.00
_cell.angle_beta   90.00
_cell.angle_gamma   90.00
#
_symmetry.space_group_name_H-M   'P 1'
#
loop_
_entity.id
_entity.type
_entity.pdbx_description
1 polymer ?
#
loop_
_entity_poly.entity_id
_entity_poly.type
_entity_poly.pdbx_seq_one_letter_code
_entity_poly.pdbx_strand_id
1 'polypeptide(L)'
;MFETDSDFDPDFGPEETVSSLALDVIDELRMKMLECLLVLHTLPDEADLNFADLANDILAAHRGTQEAYQAASILHQGAELDERWGNNLSRPKAIFARHNAAVRQGATKVVPVPALCDRLERHLYQLPRPDRTQTAAAARPKCSGMVKTTGEDCTNSAIYLGAGMFGAHCYSHATPTERERYRVHHEENDARQARSHTDLRNLQRAVGEKIAAHWISTREQRAQWVNDIVPN
;
A
#
# COMPACT_ATOMS: atom_id res chain seq x y z
N MET A 1 2.39 -18.57 51.03
CA MET A 1 1.26 -17.61 51.02
C MET A 1 1.90 -16.27 50.74
N PHE A 2 1.94 -15.87 49.48
CA PHE A 2 2.52 -14.61 49.05
C PHE A 2 1.36 -13.70 48.70
N GLU A 3 1.17 -12.70 49.55
CA GLU A 3 0.27 -11.58 49.30
C GLU A 3 0.90 -10.73 48.20
N THR A 4 0.23 -10.66 47.06
CA THR A 4 0.47 -9.63 46.05
C THR A 4 -0.66 -8.63 46.18
N ASP A 5 -0.41 -7.58 46.97
CA ASP A 5 -1.17 -6.33 46.88
C ASP A 5 -0.85 -5.71 45.52
N SER A 6 -1.67 -6.04 44.51
CA SER A 6 -1.76 -5.20 43.32
C SER A 6 -2.75 -4.08 43.66
N ASP A 7 -2.22 -2.93 44.03
CA ASP A 7 -2.94 -1.67 44.03
C ASP A 7 -3.34 -1.35 42.58
N PHE A 8 -4.44 -1.95 42.12
CA PHE A 8 -5.17 -1.49 40.94
C PHE A 8 -5.96 -0.25 41.38
N ASP A 9 -5.40 0.92 41.11
CA ASP A 9 -6.12 2.19 41.20
C ASP A 9 -7.30 2.15 40.20
N PRO A 10 -8.58 2.16 40.64
CA PRO A 10 -9.72 1.95 39.76
C PRO A 10 -10.04 3.15 38.86
N ASP A 11 -9.36 4.28 39.05
CA ASP A 11 -9.68 5.57 38.38
C ASP A 11 -8.98 5.74 37.02
N PHE A 12 -8.01 4.90 36.68
CA PHE A 12 -7.43 4.81 35.34
C PHE A 12 -8.00 3.58 34.63
N GLY A 13 -8.99 3.78 33.76
CA GLY A 13 -9.52 2.71 32.92
C GLY A 13 -8.38 1.95 32.21
N PRO A 14 -8.46 0.62 32.05
CA PRO A 14 -7.32 -0.21 31.68
C PRO A 14 -6.66 0.35 30.41
N GLU A 15 -5.35 0.60 30.48
CA GLU A 15 -4.56 1.05 29.34
C GLU A 15 -4.84 0.16 28.12
N GLU A 16 -4.96 0.77 26.96
CA GLU A 16 -5.23 0.05 25.71
C GLU A 16 -3.97 -0.77 25.37
N THR A 17 -4.02 -2.08 25.58
CA THR A 17 -2.90 -2.98 25.31
C THR A 17 -3.20 -3.96 24.19
N VAL A 18 -2.15 -4.42 23.53
CA VAL A 18 -2.21 -5.45 22.48
C VAL A 18 -1.16 -6.50 22.78
N SER A 19 -1.58 -7.77 22.83
CA SER A 19 -0.66 -8.89 23.02
C SER A 19 0.09 -9.24 21.73
N SER A 20 1.27 -9.86 21.85
CA SER A 20 2.03 -10.34 20.69
C SER A 20 1.22 -11.33 19.85
N LEU A 21 0.46 -12.22 20.49
CA LEU A 21 -0.42 -13.15 19.80
C LEU A 21 -1.47 -12.43 18.95
N ALA A 22 -2.08 -11.36 19.47
CA ALA A 22 -3.06 -10.59 18.70
C ALA A 22 -2.41 -9.95 17.46
N LEU A 23 -1.19 -9.43 17.62
CA LEU A 23 -0.45 -8.84 16.50
C LEU A 23 -0.13 -9.89 15.41
N ASP A 24 0.33 -11.08 15.81
CA ASP A 24 0.64 -12.19 14.90
C ASP A 24 -0.61 -12.68 14.15
N VAL A 25 -1.73 -12.85 14.87
CA VAL A 25 -3.01 -13.27 14.28
C VAL A 25 -3.55 -12.25 13.28
N ILE A 26 -3.39 -10.95 13.56
CA ILE A 26 -3.84 -9.89 12.64
C ILE A 26 -2.94 -9.85 11.39
N ASP A 27 -1.62 -10.06 11.51
CA ASP A 27 -0.73 -10.15 10.33
C ASP A 27 -1.08 -11.37 9.46
N GLU A 28 -1.31 -12.54 10.09
CA GLU A 28 -1.73 -13.74 9.36
C GLU A 28 -3.09 -13.54 8.68
N LEU A 29 -4.05 -12.89 9.35
CA LEU A 29 -5.33 -12.55 8.74
C LEU A 29 -5.16 -11.65 7.52
N ARG A 30 -4.27 -10.65 7.61
CA ARG A 30 -3.94 -9.77 6.48
C ARG A 30 -3.31 -10.56 5.32
N MET A 31 -2.41 -11.50 5.60
CA MET A 31 -1.85 -12.43 4.62
C MET A 31 -2.95 -13.26 3.94
N LYS A 32 -3.90 -13.80 4.70
CA LYS A 32 -5.03 -14.56 4.14
C LYS A 32 -5.92 -13.74 3.22
N MET A 33 -6.20 -12.47 3.57
CA MET A 33 -6.97 -11.60 2.66
C MET A 33 -6.24 -11.36 1.34
N LEU A 34 -4.91 -11.18 1.39
CA LEU A 34 -4.08 -11.04 0.20
C LEU A 34 -4.05 -12.33 -0.63
N GLU A 35 -3.88 -13.49 0.01
CA GLU A 35 -3.94 -14.79 -0.64
C GLU A 35 -5.27 -14.98 -1.39
N CYS A 36 -6.40 -14.66 -0.74
CA CYS A 36 -7.72 -14.74 -1.36
C CYS A 36 -7.82 -13.85 -2.61
N LEU A 37 -7.31 -12.62 -2.55
CA LEU A 37 -7.32 -11.70 -3.70
C LEU A 37 -6.50 -12.26 -4.87
N LEU A 38 -5.33 -12.85 -4.58
CA LEU A 38 -4.46 -13.43 -5.61
C LEU A 38 -5.07 -14.69 -6.23
N VAL A 39 -5.69 -15.56 -5.44
CA VAL A 39 -6.39 -16.74 -5.95
C VAL A 39 -7.58 -16.34 -6.83
N LEU A 40 -8.33 -15.30 -6.47
CA LEU A 40 -9.41 -14.82 -7.34
C LEU A 40 -8.91 -14.38 -8.72
N HIS A 41 -7.68 -13.90 -8.85
CA HIS A 41 -7.11 -13.53 -10.15
C HIS A 41 -6.82 -14.72 -11.07
N THR A 42 -6.86 -15.96 -10.58
CA THR A 42 -6.67 -17.17 -11.39
C THR A 42 -7.98 -17.77 -11.89
N LEU A 43 -9.13 -17.41 -11.29
CA LEU A 43 -10.42 -18.02 -11.59
C LEU A 43 -11.08 -17.59 -12.92
N PRO A 44 -10.86 -16.38 -13.49
CA PRO A 44 -11.53 -15.99 -14.74
C PRO A 44 -11.27 -16.92 -15.93
N ASP A 45 -10.14 -17.64 -15.93
CA ASP A 45 -9.80 -18.61 -16.97
C ASP A 45 -10.45 -19.99 -16.72
N GLU A 46 -10.93 -20.23 -15.49
CA GLU A 46 -11.47 -21.52 -15.01
C GLU A 46 -12.99 -21.49 -14.80
N ALA A 47 -13.58 -20.30 -14.69
CA ALA A 47 -15.01 -20.10 -14.44
C ALA A 47 -15.54 -18.89 -15.21
N ASP A 48 -16.66 -19.07 -15.91
CA ASP A 48 -17.38 -17.99 -16.59
C ASP A 48 -18.22 -17.16 -15.60
N LEU A 49 -17.52 -16.52 -14.65
CA LEU A 49 -18.09 -15.70 -13.58
C LEU A 49 -17.34 -14.38 -13.46
N ASN A 50 -18.08 -13.31 -13.21
CA ASN A 50 -17.49 -12.02 -12.87
C ASN A 50 -17.20 -11.93 -11.37
N PHE A 51 -15.93 -11.96 -11.00
CA PHE A 51 -15.47 -11.89 -9.60
C PHE A 51 -15.17 -10.45 -9.11
N ALA A 52 -15.51 -9.40 -9.88
CA ALA A 52 -15.14 -8.02 -9.56
C ALA A 52 -15.66 -7.54 -8.19
N ASP A 53 -16.93 -7.82 -7.88
CA ASP A 53 -17.53 -7.38 -6.60
C ASP A 53 -16.88 -8.10 -5.42
N LEU A 54 -16.70 -9.42 -5.52
CA LEU A 54 -16.00 -10.20 -4.50
C LEU A 54 -14.54 -9.75 -4.31
N ALA A 55 -13.83 -9.44 -5.39
CA ALA A 55 -12.47 -8.91 -5.31
C ALA A 55 -12.44 -7.54 -4.60
N ASN A 56 -13.43 -6.68 -4.84
CA ASN A 56 -13.55 -5.39 -4.15
C ASN A 56 -13.82 -5.55 -2.65
N ASP A 57 -14.68 -6.50 -2.27
CA ASP A 57 -14.99 -6.80 -0.86
C ASP A 57 -13.75 -7.34 -0.12
N ILE A 58 -13.02 -8.27 -0.74
CA ILE A 58 -11.76 -8.79 -0.17
C ILE A 58 -10.70 -7.70 -0.07
N LEU A 59 -10.58 -6.83 -1.08
CA LEU A 59 -9.67 -5.69 -1.02
C LEU A 59 -10.05 -4.71 0.10
N ALA A 60 -11.35 -4.48 0.33
CA ALA A 60 -11.82 -3.66 1.44
C ALA A 60 -11.48 -4.30 2.80
N ALA A 61 -11.71 -5.60 2.96
CA ALA A 61 -11.33 -6.36 4.16
C ALA A 61 -9.81 -6.32 4.38
N HIS A 62 -9.02 -6.53 3.32
CA HIS A 62 -7.56 -6.46 3.35
C HIS A 62 -7.06 -5.10 3.85
N ARG A 63 -7.59 -3.99 3.32
CA ARG A 63 -7.27 -2.64 3.82
C ARG A 63 -7.66 -2.46 5.28
N GLY A 64 -8.80 -3.00 5.69
CA GLY A 64 -9.23 -3.00 7.10
C GLY A 64 -8.26 -3.76 8.01
N THR A 65 -7.77 -4.93 7.59
CA THR A 65 -6.78 -5.72 8.34
C THR A 65 -5.42 -5.01 8.41
N GLN A 66 -5.00 -4.31 7.36
CA GLN A 66 -3.79 -3.48 7.37
C GLN A 66 -3.91 -2.35 8.40
N GLU A 67 -5.05 -1.65 8.41
CA GLU A 67 -5.30 -0.56 9.37
C GLU A 67 -5.33 -1.08 10.80
N ALA A 68 -5.97 -2.23 11.04
CA ALA A 68 -6.00 -2.91 12.33
C ALA A 68 -4.60 -3.34 12.78
N TYR A 69 -3.81 -3.96 11.90
CA TYR A 69 -2.43 -4.36 12.20
C TYR A 69 -1.58 -3.16 12.62
N GLN A 70 -1.64 -2.08 11.85
CA GLN A 70 -0.84 -0.89 12.12
C GLN A 70 -1.22 -0.23 13.45
N ALA A 71 -2.51 -0.15 13.78
CA ALA A 71 -2.98 0.36 15.06
C ALA A 71 -2.58 -0.57 16.22
N ALA A 72 -2.72 -1.89 16.02
CA ALA A 72 -2.31 -2.89 16.99
C ALA A 72 -0.80 -2.85 17.25
N SER A 73 0.00 -2.63 16.21
CA SER A 73 1.45 -2.54 16.29
C SER A 73 1.93 -1.33 17.10
N ILE A 74 1.31 -0.16 16.94
CA ILE A 74 1.69 1.02 17.73
C ILE A 74 1.29 0.85 19.21
N LEU A 75 0.12 0.26 19.49
CA LEU A 75 -0.29 -0.07 20.85
C LEU A 75 0.64 -1.10 21.50
N HIS A 76 1.01 -2.16 20.76
CA HIS A 76 1.94 -3.18 21.23
C HIS A 76 3.32 -2.62 21.57
N GLN A 77 3.75 -1.57 20.85
CA GLN A 77 5.00 -0.84 21.10
C GLN A 77 4.90 0.15 22.28
N GLY A 78 3.77 0.24 22.96
CA GLY A 78 3.58 1.16 24.09
C GLY A 78 3.45 2.63 23.66
N ALA A 79 2.89 2.89 22.48
CA ALA A 79 2.69 4.26 22.02
C ALA A 79 1.75 5.04 22.96
N GLU A 80 2.19 6.23 23.38
CA GLU A 80 1.33 7.15 24.13
C GLU A 80 0.14 7.60 23.28
N LEU A 81 -1.03 7.63 23.92
CA LEU A 81 -2.29 8.07 23.33
C LEU A 81 -2.90 9.19 24.17
N ASP A 82 -3.50 10.16 23.49
CA ASP A 82 -4.39 11.14 24.11
C ASP A 82 -5.65 10.45 24.71
N GLU A 83 -6.45 11.20 25.47
CA GLU A 83 -7.63 10.68 26.17
C GLU A 83 -8.58 9.91 25.25
N ARG A 84 -9.23 8.86 25.79
CA ARG A 84 -10.20 8.05 25.05
C ARG A 84 -11.43 8.87 24.68
N TRP A 85 -11.93 8.65 23.47
CA TRP A 85 -13.18 9.23 23.02
C TRP A 85 -14.34 8.29 23.39
N GLY A 86 -14.82 8.41 24.64
CA GLY A 86 -15.93 7.64 25.18
C GLY A 86 -15.53 6.27 25.73
N ASN A 87 -16.53 5.47 26.08
CA ASN A 87 -16.37 4.24 26.88
C ASN A 87 -16.16 2.96 26.06
N ASN A 88 -16.27 3.05 24.72
CA ASN A 88 -16.09 1.89 23.84
C ASN A 88 -14.63 1.72 23.43
N LEU A 89 -14.27 0.51 22.98
CA LEU A 89 -12.96 0.25 22.38
C LEU A 89 -12.71 1.17 21.17
N SER A 90 -11.52 1.74 21.09
CA SER A 90 -11.14 2.60 19.98
C SER A 90 -11.07 1.81 18.67
N ARG A 91 -11.67 2.37 17.62
CA ARG A 91 -11.41 1.88 16.25
C ARG A 91 -9.96 2.17 15.86
N PRO A 92 -9.34 1.42 14.94
CA PRO A 92 -7.98 1.68 14.46
C PRO A 92 -7.69 3.16 14.11
N LYS A 93 -8.61 3.82 13.39
CA LYS A 93 -8.52 5.26 13.07
C LYS A 93 -8.43 6.16 14.30
N ALA A 94 -9.16 5.85 15.35
CA ALA A 94 -9.15 6.62 16.59
C ALA A 94 -7.82 6.45 17.33
N ILE A 95 -7.22 5.26 17.30
CA ILE A 95 -5.87 5.03 17.84
C ILE A 95 -4.85 5.93 17.13
N PHE A 96 -4.85 5.99 15.79
CA PHE A 96 -3.93 6.88 15.08
C PHE A 96 -4.19 8.37 15.39
N ALA A 97 -5.45 8.78 15.47
CA ALA A 97 -5.79 10.17 15.78
C ALA A 97 -5.29 10.58 17.16
N ARG A 98 -5.51 9.73 18.17
CA ARG A 98 -5.08 9.95 19.56
C ARG A 98 -3.55 9.87 19.72
N HIS A 99 -2.89 8.95 19.02
CA HIS A 99 -1.43 8.93 18.99
C HIS A 99 -0.86 10.20 18.34
N ASN A 100 -1.40 10.64 17.21
CA ASN A 100 -0.96 11.87 16.56
C ASN A 100 -1.22 13.11 17.42
N ALA A 101 -2.29 13.14 18.20
CA ALA A 101 -2.56 14.21 19.16
C ALA A 101 -1.51 14.22 20.29
N ALA A 102 -1.21 13.07 20.89
CA ALA A 102 -0.15 12.93 21.89
C ALA A 102 1.22 13.37 21.34
N VAL A 103 1.55 12.98 20.11
CA VAL A 103 2.81 13.39 19.44
C VAL A 103 2.90 14.91 19.28
N ARG A 104 1.78 15.60 18.98
CA ARG A 104 1.76 17.07 18.91
C ARG A 104 1.95 17.72 20.28
N GLN A 105 1.62 17.02 21.35
CA GLN A 105 1.79 17.48 22.73
C GLN A 105 3.18 17.12 23.31
N GLY A 106 4.03 16.42 22.54
CA GLY A 106 5.41 16.12 22.90
C GLY A 106 5.73 14.63 23.05
N ALA A 107 4.75 13.73 22.89
CA ALA A 107 5.00 12.29 22.93
C ALA A 107 5.91 11.82 21.78
N THR A 108 6.62 10.71 22.01
CA THR A 108 7.46 10.10 20.97
C THR A 108 6.59 9.52 19.85
N LYS A 109 6.89 9.89 18.61
CA LYS A 109 6.22 9.31 17.44
C LYS A 109 6.63 7.85 17.25
N VAL A 110 5.66 6.94 17.35
CA VAL A 110 5.84 5.51 17.10
C VAL A 110 5.34 5.19 15.70
N VAL A 111 6.13 4.41 14.95
CA VAL A 111 5.76 3.93 13.62
C VAL A 111 5.39 2.45 13.74
N PRO A 112 4.34 1.96 13.05
CA PRO A 112 4.04 0.53 13.03
C PRO A 112 5.24 -0.29 12.57
N VAL A 113 5.47 -1.42 13.23
CA VAL A 113 6.45 -2.43 12.79
C VAL A 113 6.04 -2.96 11.42
N PRO A 114 6.97 -3.17 10.48
CA PRO A 114 6.66 -3.78 9.19
C PRO A 114 6.13 -5.21 9.37
N ALA A 115 4.98 -5.49 8.75
CA ALA A 115 4.36 -6.80 8.72
C ALA A 115 5.06 -7.70 7.67
N LEU A 116 4.91 -9.02 7.79
CA LEU A 116 5.40 -9.94 6.76
C LEU A 116 4.73 -9.65 5.41
N CYS A 117 3.43 -9.35 5.45
CA CYS A 117 2.62 -9.03 4.28
C CYS A 117 3.12 -7.80 3.51
N ASP A 118 3.72 -6.82 4.20
CA ASP A 118 4.21 -5.59 3.55
C ASP A 118 5.27 -5.88 2.47
N ARG A 119 6.08 -6.93 2.66
CA ARG A 119 7.12 -7.29 1.69
C ARG A 119 6.49 -7.87 0.43
N LEU A 120 5.49 -8.74 0.60
CA LEU A 120 4.81 -9.38 -0.51
C LEU A 120 3.97 -8.38 -1.30
N GLU A 121 3.19 -7.53 -0.62
CA GLU A 121 2.40 -6.47 -1.27
C GLU A 121 3.28 -5.52 -2.08
N ARG A 122 4.42 -5.09 -1.52
CA ARG A 122 5.37 -4.25 -2.24
C ARG A 122 5.85 -4.89 -3.53
N HIS A 123 6.15 -6.19 -3.49
CA HIS A 123 6.60 -6.92 -4.67
C HIS A 123 5.49 -7.11 -5.71
N LEU A 124 4.25 -7.32 -5.27
CA LEU A 124 3.13 -7.67 -6.15
C LEU A 124 2.32 -6.48 -6.66
N TYR A 125 2.37 -5.32 -6.01
CA TYR A 125 1.50 -4.19 -6.34
C TYR A 125 2.25 -2.89 -6.63
N GLN A 126 3.56 -2.80 -6.40
CA GLN A 126 4.33 -1.61 -6.78
C GLN A 126 4.92 -1.74 -8.18
N LEU A 127 4.54 -0.82 -9.06
CA LEU A 127 5.19 -0.66 -10.35
C LEU A 127 6.64 -0.19 -10.18
N PRO A 128 7.53 -0.54 -11.11
CA PRO A 128 8.87 0.06 -11.19
C PRO A 128 8.78 1.59 -11.19
N ARG A 129 9.63 2.25 -10.40
CA ARG A 129 9.65 3.71 -10.34
C ARG A 129 9.96 4.28 -11.73
N PRO A 130 9.25 5.33 -12.16
CA PRO A 130 9.61 6.06 -13.38
C PRO A 130 10.96 6.75 -13.21
N ASP A 131 11.52 7.21 -14.32
CA ASP A 131 12.78 7.95 -14.35
C ASP A 131 12.74 9.14 -13.37
N ARG A 132 13.72 9.19 -12.46
CA ARG A 132 13.82 10.21 -11.42
C ARG A 132 14.00 11.61 -12.01
N THR A 133 14.60 11.73 -13.18
CA THR A 133 14.85 13.03 -13.83
C THR A 133 13.57 13.66 -14.39
N GLN A 134 12.58 12.85 -14.77
CA GLN A 134 11.26 13.30 -15.17
C GLN A 134 10.46 13.88 -13.98
N THR A 135 10.68 13.34 -12.78
CA THR A 135 9.93 13.70 -11.55
C THR A 135 10.66 14.68 -10.64
N ALA A 136 11.93 14.96 -10.89
CA ALA A 136 12.70 15.93 -10.13
C ALA A 136 12.17 17.36 -10.36
N ALA A 137 11.77 18.03 -9.28
CA ALA A 137 11.45 19.45 -9.26
C ALA A 137 12.71 20.35 -9.28
N ALA A 138 13.91 19.76 -9.30
CA ALA A 138 15.17 20.49 -9.45
C ALA A 138 15.19 21.28 -10.77
N ALA A 139 15.91 22.41 -10.78
CA ALA A 139 15.90 23.46 -11.80
C ALA A 139 15.85 22.93 -13.24
N ARG A 140 14.62 22.74 -13.74
CA ARG A 140 14.38 22.40 -15.15
C ARG A 140 14.87 23.57 -16.02
N PRO A 141 15.62 23.31 -17.10
CA PRO A 141 16.02 24.36 -18.03
C PRO A 141 14.81 25.15 -18.51
N LYS A 142 14.95 26.47 -18.63
CA LYS A 142 13.89 27.34 -19.18
C LYS A 142 13.91 27.31 -20.69
N CYS A 143 12.75 27.56 -21.29
CA CYS A 143 12.60 27.73 -22.73
C CYS A 143 13.41 28.94 -23.22
N SER A 144 14.20 28.76 -24.28
CA SER A 144 14.94 29.84 -24.95
C SER A 144 14.11 30.61 -26.00
N GLY A 145 12.78 30.46 -25.99
CA GLY A 145 11.90 31.07 -26.98
C GLY A 145 11.32 32.38 -26.48
N MET A 146 10.95 33.28 -27.39
CA MET A 146 10.23 34.51 -27.04
C MET A 146 8.73 34.36 -27.32
N VAL A 147 7.91 34.94 -26.44
CA VAL A 147 6.46 34.98 -26.60
C VAL A 147 6.10 35.99 -27.70
N LYS A 148 5.51 35.53 -28.80
CA LYS A 148 5.22 36.36 -29.98
C LYS A 148 4.36 37.60 -29.70
N THR A 149 3.48 37.55 -28.70
CA THR A 149 2.55 38.63 -28.37
C THR A 149 3.15 39.71 -27.47
N THR A 150 4.07 39.35 -26.58
CA THR A 150 4.68 40.30 -25.63
C THR A 150 6.12 40.67 -25.97
N GLY A 151 6.80 39.84 -26.78
CA GLY A 151 8.22 39.98 -27.08
C GLY A 151 9.15 39.58 -25.93
N GLU A 152 8.60 39.11 -24.81
CA GLU A 152 9.36 38.70 -23.63
C GLU A 152 9.83 37.25 -23.71
N ASP A 153 10.85 36.91 -22.92
CA ASP A 153 11.34 35.54 -22.77
C ASP A 153 10.25 34.60 -22.21
N CYS A 154 10.15 33.41 -22.80
CA CYS A 154 9.22 32.39 -22.35
C CYS A 154 9.60 31.88 -20.96
N THR A 155 8.65 31.95 -20.02
CA THR A 155 8.85 31.51 -18.63
C THR A 155 8.67 30.00 -18.43
N ASN A 156 8.16 29.28 -19.43
CA ASN A 156 7.93 27.85 -19.36
C ASN A 156 9.24 27.05 -19.34
N SER A 157 9.21 25.86 -18.72
CA SER A 157 10.32 24.90 -18.80
C SER A 157 10.47 24.31 -20.19
N ALA A 158 11.71 24.00 -20.56
CA ALA A 158 12.00 23.22 -21.75
C ALA A 158 11.48 21.78 -21.61
N ILE A 159 11.14 21.18 -22.75
CA ILE A 159 10.59 19.82 -22.78
C ILE A 159 11.64 18.78 -22.39
N TYR A 160 11.22 17.77 -21.65
CA TYR A 160 12.05 16.62 -21.31
C TYR A 160 12.09 15.64 -22.48
N LEU A 161 13.29 15.25 -22.92
CA LEU A 161 13.52 14.41 -24.09
C LEU A 161 13.92 12.97 -23.72
N GLY A 162 13.98 12.64 -22.43
CA GLY A 162 14.42 11.33 -21.94
C GLY A 162 15.91 11.28 -21.55
N ALA A 163 16.27 10.26 -20.76
CA ALA A 163 17.64 9.98 -20.30
C ALA A 163 18.36 11.20 -19.66
N GLY A 164 17.63 12.05 -18.93
CA GLY A 164 18.16 13.26 -18.31
C GLY A 164 18.35 14.45 -19.26
N MET A 165 17.96 14.34 -20.53
CA MET A 165 18.10 15.42 -21.51
C MET A 165 16.85 16.29 -21.61
N PHE A 166 17.08 17.59 -21.80
CA PHE A 166 16.04 18.58 -22.08
C PHE A 166 16.29 19.23 -23.44
N GLY A 167 15.22 19.67 -24.10
CA GLY A 167 15.31 20.54 -25.27
C GLY A 167 15.78 21.95 -24.88
N ALA A 168 15.92 22.81 -25.88
CA ALA A 168 16.10 24.24 -25.69
C ALA A 168 14.74 24.94 -25.44
N HIS A 169 13.66 24.36 -25.95
CA HIS A 169 12.34 25.01 -25.96
C HIS A 169 11.26 24.24 -25.19
N CYS A 170 10.23 24.95 -24.76
CA CYS A 170 8.97 24.35 -24.32
C CYS A 170 8.19 23.79 -25.52
N TYR A 171 7.17 22.98 -25.29
CA TYR A 171 6.45 22.27 -26.35
C TYR A 171 5.90 23.21 -27.45
N SER A 172 5.41 24.38 -27.05
CA SER A 172 4.87 25.40 -27.96
C SER A 172 5.95 26.03 -28.85
N HIS A 173 7.17 26.23 -28.36
CA HIS A 173 8.29 26.81 -29.11
C HIS A 173 9.23 25.76 -29.73
N ALA A 174 9.04 24.49 -29.39
CA ALA A 174 9.89 23.40 -29.82
C ALA A 174 9.97 23.27 -31.34
N THR A 175 11.17 22.98 -31.81
CA THR A 175 11.42 22.65 -33.21
C THR A 175 10.74 21.32 -33.57
N PRO A 176 10.54 21.02 -34.86
CA PRO A 176 10.00 19.73 -35.28
C PRO A 176 10.81 18.53 -34.75
N THR A 177 12.15 18.66 -34.67
CA THR A 177 13.02 17.60 -34.16
C THR A 177 12.89 17.41 -32.65
N GLU A 178 12.73 18.49 -31.89
CA GLU A 178 12.47 18.44 -30.44
C GLU A 178 11.10 17.80 -30.15
N ARG A 179 10.05 18.19 -30.90
CA ARG A 179 8.72 17.59 -30.76
C ARG A 179 8.71 16.10 -31.11
N GLU A 180 9.43 15.71 -32.14
CA GLU A 180 9.53 14.30 -32.51
C GLU A 180 10.24 13.47 -31.44
N ARG A 181 11.38 13.96 -30.91
CA ARG A 181 12.07 13.29 -29.78
C ARG A 181 11.20 13.20 -28.54
N TYR A 182 10.47 14.26 -28.22
CA TYR A 182 9.51 14.26 -27.12
C TYR A 182 8.40 13.22 -27.34
N ARG A 183 7.84 13.15 -28.55
CA ARG A 183 6.80 12.18 -28.92
C ARG A 183 7.31 10.75 -28.77
N VAL A 184 8.45 10.43 -29.38
CA VAL A 184 9.08 9.10 -29.28
C VAL A 184 9.33 8.72 -27.83
N HIS A 185 9.90 9.62 -27.02
CA HIS A 185 10.13 9.36 -25.60
C HIS A 185 8.84 9.08 -24.83
N HIS A 186 7.77 9.83 -25.09
CA HIS A 186 6.48 9.61 -24.46
C HIS A 186 5.84 8.27 -24.90
N GLU A 187 5.88 7.94 -26.20
CA GLU A 187 5.42 6.65 -26.72
C GLU A 187 6.21 5.48 -26.10
N GLU A 188 7.52 5.61 -25.96
CA GLU A 188 8.37 4.61 -25.30
C GLU A 188 8.04 4.45 -23.81
N ASN A 189 7.79 5.55 -23.10
CA ASN A 189 7.38 5.54 -21.69
C ASN A 189 6.02 4.87 -21.51
N ASP A 190 5.03 5.23 -22.34
CA ASP A 190 3.69 4.65 -22.29
C ASP A 190 3.75 3.15 -22.58
N ALA A 191 4.52 2.75 -23.60
CA ALA A 191 4.75 1.34 -23.92
C ALA A 191 5.47 0.60 -22.78
N ARG A 192 6.46 1.22 -22.13
CA ARG A 192 7.14 0.65 -20.96
C ARG A 192 6.18 0.48 -19.79
N GLN A 193 5.36 1.48 -19.51
CA GLN A 193 4.37 1.42 -18.44
C GLN A 193 3.34 0.32 -18.70
N ALA A 194 2.81 0.22 -19.92
CA ALA A 194 1.90 -0.85 -20.31
C ALA A 194 2.53 -2.25 -20.14
N ARG A 195 3.80 -2.43 -20.53
CA ARG A 195 4.54 -3.67 -20.27
C ARG A 195 4.67 -3.97 -18.78
N SER A 196 5.10 -2.98 -17.97
CA SER A 196 5.22 -3.15 -16.53
C SER A 196 3.90 -3.52 -15.84
N HIS A 197 2.77 -2.97 -16.30
CA HIS A 197 1.45 -3.37 -15.80
C HIS A 197 1.11 -4.82 -16.16
N THR A 198 1.37 -5.22 -17.40
CA THR A 198 1.16 -6.61 -17.86
C THR A 198 2.03 -7.59 -17.09
N ASP A 199 3.31 -7.27 -16.91
CA ASP A 199 4.26 -8.09 -16.15
C ASP A 199 3.82 -8.26 -14.69
N LEU A 200 3.35 -7.18 -14.06
CA LEU A 200 2.85 -7.21 -12.68
C LEU A 200 1.59 -8.09 -12.55
N ARG A 201 0.66 -7.98 -13.50
CA ARG A 201 -0.55 -8.85 -13.54
C ARG A 201 -0.19 -10.32 -13.73
N ASN A 202 0.78 -10.61 -14.59
CA ASN A 202 1.24 -11.98 -14.80
C ASN A 202 1.94 -12.52 -13.55
N LEU A 203 2.73 -11.71 -12.85
CA LEU A 203 3.35 -12.07 -11.58
C LEU A 203 2.29 -12.37 -10.51
N GLN A 204 1.27 -11.51 -10.37
CA GLN A 204 0.15 -11.73 -9.44
C GLN A 204 -0.57 -13.05 -9.73
N ARG A 205 -0.87 -13.34 -10.99
CA ARG A 205 -1.51 -14.60 -11.41
C ARG A 205 -0.64 -15.81 -11.07
N ALA A 206 0.64 -15.79 -11.43
CA ALA A 206 1.57 -16.89 -11.15
C ALA A 206 1.75 -17.16 -9.65
N VAL A 207 1.69 -16.12 -8.81
CA VAL A 207 1.68 -16.29 -7.34
C VAL A 207 0.35 -16.86 -6.87
N GLY A 208 -0.77 -16.36 -7.40
CA GLY A 208 -2.11 -16.90 -7.15
C GLY A 208 -2.21 -18.40 -7.47
N GLU A 209 -1.67 -18.84 -8.60
CA GLU A 209 -1.65 -20.25 -9.03
C GLU A 209 -0.92 -21.13 -8.01
N LYS A 210 0.22 -20.67 -7.49
CA LYS A 210 0.97 -21.40 -6.45
C LYS A 210 0.18 -21.51 -5.15
N ILE A 211 -0.51 -20.44 -4.75
CA ILE A 211 -1.35 -20.43 -3.55
C ILE A 211 -2.54 -21.38 -3.73
N ALA A 212 -3.23 -21.30 -4.87
CA ALA A 212 -4.35 -22.17 -5.20
C ALA A 212 -3.93 -23.64 -5.21
N ALA A 213 -2.80 -23.98 -5.85
CA ALA A 213 -2.24 -25.33 -5.82
C ALA A 213 -1.97 -25.81 -4.39
N HIS A 214 -1.40 -24.95 -3.54
CA HIS A 214 -1.19 -25.27 -2.13
C HIS A 214 -2.50 -25.51 -1.36
N TRP A 215 -3.51 -24.66 -1.55
CA TRP A 215 -4.83 -24.82 -0.94
C TRP A 215 -5.50 -26.14 -1.33
N ILE A 216 -5.38 -26.53 -2.60
CA ILE A 216 -5.92 -27.81 -3.08
C ILE A 216 -5.11 -28.99 -2.54
N SER A 217 -3.78 -28.88 -2.48
CA SER A 217 -2.91 -29.95 -1.94
C SER A 217 -3.17 -30.26 -0.45
N THR A 218 -3.69 -29.30 0.30
CA THR A 218 -3.98 -29.42 1.74
C THR A 218 -5.47 -29.66 2.02
N ARG A 219 -6.29 -29.86 0.98
CA ARG A 219 -7.75 -29.95 1.10
C ARG A 219 -8.23 -31.12 1.96
N GLU A 220 -7.55 -32.27 1.91
CA GLU A 220 -7.89 -33.44 2.74
C GLU A 220 -7.68 -33.17 4.23
N GLN A 221 -6.55 -32.55 4.59
CA GLN A 221 -6.28 -32.16 5.98
C GLN A 221 -7.33 -31.16 6.47
N ARG A 222 -7.74 -30.22 5.61
CA ARG A 222 -8.82 -29.28 5.92
C ARG A 222 -10.15 -29.98 6.13
N ALA A 223 -10.48 -30.99 5.31
CA ALA A 223 -11.71 -31.78 5.47
C ALA A 223 -11.71 -32.54 6.81
N GLN A 224 -10.57 -33.13 7.20
CA GLN A 224 -10.44 -33.78 8.50
C GLN A 224 -10.66 -32.79 9.65
N TRP A 225 -10.00 -31.63 9.60
CA TRP A 225 -10.17 -30.59 10.61
C TRP A 225 -11.63 -30.12 10.75
N VAL A 226 -12.37 -30.01 9.64
CA VAL A 226 -13.81 -29.69 9.69
C VAL A 226 -14.60 -30.78 10.40
N ASN A 227 -14.34 -32.06 10.10
CA ASN A 227 -15.01 -33.19 10.75
C ASN A 227 -14.73 -33.26 12.26
N ASP A 228 -13.55 -32.83 12.69
CA ASP A 228 -13.19 -32.80 14.11
C ASP A 228 -13.95 -31.69 14.88
N ILE A 229 -14.30 -30.58 14.21
CA ILE A 229 -15.04 -29.45 14.82
C ILE A 229 -16.55 -29.64 14.73
N VAL A 230 -17.03 -30.18 13.62
CA VAL A 230 -18.44 -30.46 13.36
C VAL A 230 -18.64 -31.98 13.49
N PRO A 231 -18.74 -32.52 14.72
CA PRO A 231 -19.06 -33.91 14.90
C PRO A 231 -20.47 -34.16 14.31
N ASN A 232 -20.58 -35.21 13.50
CA ASN A 232 -21.85 -35.66 12.92
C ASN A 232 -22.93 -35.90 13.99
#